data_AF-A0A167YEY1-F1
#
_entry.id   AF-A0A167YEY1-F1
#
_cell.length_a   1.000
_cell.length_b   1.000
_cell.length_c   1.000
_cell.angle_alpha   90.00
_cell.angle_beta   90.00
_cell.angle_gamma   90.00
#
_symmetry.space_group_name_H-M   'P 1'
#
loop_
_entity.id
_entity.type
_entity.pdbx_description
1 polymer ?
#
loop_
_entity_poly.entity_id
_entity_poly.type
_entity_poly.pdbx_seq_one_letter_code
_entity_poly.pdbx_strand_id
1 'polypeptide(L)'
;MASEKDKRLQSSLKTATGAFDQAVAVSQDALNDGLYYLFDKYEDLQKMKVNKKKFGRIDAMMDHAEVSLPVKSSSYRTLVFYCIFQTGKLVLTDDDGNDKKPIDLADWRFAFEVDYTTLDVPSDTTEHQEAKKQMNQPGDYSIKRLFLDFKTHKIRNFNKDLSDFKGHNWDSEDLQSFLSLITFWGDPEKGVMKDKQKSTLGYFLTTAKPETVNPPAPTFPPTSVKHQHYKYIAPGKQTPDEGPKDGKNNMLLYLEMTQNRSFPSEDILEYSGNFVTPGMKGTTCISRDIFWDSYLLRNPSLSGPYGPQPPLLREFNRHVYAWLGEFHVWAKNYSTDLSWSYGFGHTRWEPSRSPDYFAWKKVSANKWEWKNKDKKSGHDEGIWPVRLDAKASSDTLNELRFDPGSNKIHLEGCSKVWAEMKRSDFQNIEEKGGVAINWALDITIDSVSEGGLKLNMNLPANPKDIFHTTALTKPFATEAEETQDEAEPAENEPAESTPKTGKTGKISVHDMTEAANDAAAKLDFKSVTSNLQTALENSARFVLPGGRQFFYNNAVFGNNGDLLVEAKYKS
;
A
#
# COMPACT_ATOMS: atom_id res chain seq x y z
N MET A 1 1.00 10.78 27.12
CA MET A 1 0.96 9.36 26.70
C MET A 1 0.36 9.31 25.30
N ALA A 2 0.91 8.50 24.40
CA ALA A 2 0.38 8.37 23.03
C ALA A 2 -1.02 7.77 23.04
N SER A 3 -1.95 8.32 22.26
CA SER A 3 -3.31 7.79 22.08
C SER A 3 -3.32 6.53 21.20
N GLU A 4 -4.46 5.83 21.10
CA GLU A 4 -4.64 4.72 20.15
C GLU A 4 -4.35 5.15 18.72
N LYS A 5 -4.85 6.34 18.34
CA LYS A 5 -4.62 6.92 17.02
C LYS A 5 -3.13 7.13 16.79
N ASP A 6 -2.42 7.71 17.75
CA ASP A 6 -0.98 7.97 17.60
C ASP A 6 -0.20 6.67 17.43
N LYS A 7 -0.46 5.65 18.25
CA LYS A 7 0.19 4.33 18.13
C LYS A 7 -0.13 3.65 16.81
N ARG A 8 -1.34 3.81 16.29
CA ARG A 8 -1.71 3.30 14.96
C ARG A 8 -0.89 3.96 13.86
N LEU A 9 -0.80 5.30 13.88
CA LEU A 9 -0.09 6.07 12.85
C LEU A 9 1.44 5.87 12.89
N GLN A 10 1.99 5.37 14.00
CA GLN A 10 3.40 4.99 14.09
C GLN A 10 3.74 3.70 13.35
N SER A 11 2.76 2.81 13.14
CA SER A 11 2.97 1.50 12.51
C SER A 11 3.68 1.64 11.17
N SER A 12 4.67 0.79 10.94
CA SER A 12 5.49 0.80 9.72
C SER A 12 6.03 -0.59 9.41
N LEU A 13 6.31 -0.83 8.14
CA LEU A 13 6.89 -2.08 7.62
C LEU A 13 8.41 -2.03 7.49
N LYS A 14 9.02 -0.91 7.88
CA LYS A 14 10.47 -0.73 7.84
C LYS A 14 11.18 -1.61 8.86
N THR A 15 12.34 -2.11 8.44
CA THR A 15 13.34 -2.77 9.25
C THR A 15 14.64 -1.96 9.19
N ALA A 16 15.73 -2.43 9.81
CA ALA A 16 17.00 -1.73 9.74
C ALA A 16 17.66 -1.87 8.36
N THR A 17 17.42 -2.99 7.66
CA THR A 17 18.02 -3.28 6.34
C THR A 17 17.09 -3.08 5.15
N GLY A 18 15.82 -2.77 5.37
CA GLY A 18 14.87 -2.55 4.28
C GLY A 18 13.44 -2.32 4.79
N ALA A 19 12.47 -2.86 4.05
CA ALA A 19 11.08 -2.89 4.47
C ALA A 19 10.40 -4.13 3.89
N PHE A 20 9.38 -4.63 4.58
CA PHE A 20 8.39 -5.48 3.93
C PHE A 20 7.52 -4.62 3.01
N ASP A 21 7.06 -5.19 1.90
CA ASP A 21 6.31 -4.44 0.90
C ASP A 21 4.87 -4.23 1.34
N GLN A 22 4.27 -5.26 1.92
CA GLN A 22 2.93 -5.21 2.47
C GLN A 22 2.83 -6.07 3.73
N ALA A 23 1.81 -5.80 4.53
CA ALA A 23 1.39 -6.72 5.57
C ALA A 23 -0.13 -6.78 5.67
N VAL A 24 -0.65 -7.97 5.95
CA VAL A 24 -2.01 -8.12 6.48
C VAL A 24 -1.91 -8.51 7.94
N ALA A 25 -2.37 -7.62 8.81
CA ALA A 25 -2.46 -7.85 10.25
C ALA A 25 -3.86 -8.35 10.60
N VAL A 26 -3.96 -9.58 11.11
CA VAL A 26 -5.21 -10.18 11.56
C VAL A 26 -5.19 -10.24 13.07
N SER A 27 -6.16 -9.59 13.72
CA SER A 27 -6.27 -9.64 15.19
C SER A 27 -6.56 -11.07 15.67
N GLN A 28 -6.10 -11.40 16.88
CA GLN A 28 -6.42 -12.66 17.54
C GLN A 28 -7.94 -12.82 17.72
N ASP A 29 -8.64 -11.72 17.99
CA ASP A 29 -10.11 -11.67 18.02
C ASP A 29 -10.72 -12.16 16.68
N ALA A 30 -10.20 -11.68 15.55
CA ALA A 30 -10.64 -12.14 14.23
C ALA A 30 -10.24 -13.61 13.94
N LEU A 31 -9.08 -14.07 14.43
CA LEU A 31 -8.72 -15.49 14.32
C LEU A 31 -9.69 -16.38 15.10
N ASN A 32 -10.07 -15.96 16.31
CA ASN A 32 -11.03 -16.69 17.14
C ASN A 32 -12.44 -16.66 16.55
N ASP A 33 -12.88 -15.54 15.99
CA ASP A 33 -14.11 -15.49 15.18
C ASP A 33 -14.03 -16.52 14.04
N GLY A 34 -12.92 -16.55 13.30
CA GLY A 34 -12.69 -17.51 12.22
C GLY A 34 -12.77 -18.97 12.67
N LEU A 35 -12.18 -19.30 13.81
CA LEU A 35 -12.26 -20.64 14.41
C LEU A 35 -13.66 -20.99 14.85
N TYR A 36 -14.42 -20.04 15.41
CA TYR A 36 -15.83 -20.25 15.75
C TYR A 36 -16.64 -20.67 14.52
N TYR A 37 -16.50 -19.97 13.38
CA TYR A 37 -17.16 -20.36 12.13
C TYR A 37 -16.66 -21.69 11.58
N LEU A 38 -15.39 -22.02 11.80
CA LEU A 38 -14.84 -23.30 11.37
C LEU A 38 -15.49 -24.46 12.14
N PHE A 39 -15.68 -24.31 13.45
CA PHE A 39 -16.36 -25.30 14.30
C PHE A 39 -17.85 -25.42 13.96
N ASP A 40 -18.51 -24.31 13.64
CA ASP A 40 -19.91 -24.31 13.19
C ASP A 40 -20.06 -25.01 11.82
N LYS A 41 -19.12 -24.79 10.90
CA LYS A 41 -19.12 -25.44 9.58
C LYS A 41 -18.85 -26.95 9.65
N TYR A 42 -17.96 -27.39 10.54
CA TYR A 42 -17.54 -28.78 10.67
C TYR A 42 -17.95 -29.34 12.05
N GLU A 43 -19.18 -29.85 12.15
CA GLU A 43 -19.77 -30.36 13.40
C GLU A 43 -18.91 -31.44 14.10
N ASP A 44 -18.06 -32.15 13.37
CA ASP A 44 -17.16 -33.14 13.95
C ASP A 44 -15.98 -32.53 14.72
N LEU A 45 -15.63 -31.26 14.49
CA LEU A 45 -14.72 -30.51 15.36
C LEU A 45 -15.30 -30.27 16.75
N GLN A 46 -16.62 -30.13 16.85
CA GLN A 46 -17.32 -29.99 18.14
C GLN A 46 -17.43 -31.33 18.89
N LYS A 47 -17.15 -32.46 18.25
CA LYS A 47 -17.30 -33.80 18.83
C LYS A 47 -15.94 -34.43 19.11
N MET A 48 -15.59 -34.56 20.38
CA MET A 48 -14.43 -35.34 20.80
C MET A 48 -14.86 -36.76 21.17
N LYS A 49 -14.81 -37.66 20.18
CA LYS A 49 -15.12 -39.08 20.36
C LYS A 49 -13.90 -39.94 20.07
N VAL A 50 -13.26 -40.42 21.12
CA VAL A 50 -12.08 -41.29 21.03
C VAL A 50 -12.30 -42.51 21.91
N ASN A 51 -12.04 -43.71 21.40
CA ASN A 51 -12.07 -44.93 22.18
C ASN A 51 -10.82 -45.76 21.87
N LYS A 52 -10.00 -46.00 22.91
CA LYS A 52 -8.76 -46.78 22.83
C LYS A 52 -8.70 -47.72 24.03
N LYS A 53 -8.75 -49.02 23.76
CA LYS A 53 -8.72 -50.08 24.78
C LYS A 53 -7.67 -49.90 25.88
N LYS A 54 -6.50 -49.35 25.55
CA LYS A 54 -5.40 -49.14 26.51
C LYS A 54 -5.54 -47.87 27.36
N PHE A 55 -6.20 -46.83 26.84
CA PHE A 55 -6.18 -45.49 27.46
C PHE A 55 -7.55 -45.05 27.96
N GLY A 56 -8.62 -45.70 27.50
CA GLY A 56 -10.00 -45.36 27.80
C GLY A 56 -10.73 -44.70 26.63
N ARG A 57 -11.76 -43.94 26.97
CA ARG A 57 -12.62 -43.25 26.02
C ARG A 57 -12.99 -41.84 26.47
N ILE A 58 -13.06 -40.93 25.50
CA ILE A 58 -13.68 -39.61 25.64
C ILE A 58 -14.92 -39.61 24.75
N ASP A 59 -16.05 -39.19 25.32
CA ASP A 59 -17.25 -38.79 24.58
C ASP A 59 -17.68 -37.42 25.10
N ALA A 60 -17.27 -36.37 24.39
CA ALA A 60 -17.45 -35.00 24.82
C ALA A 60 -17.85 -34.07 23.66
N MET A 61 -18.53 -32.99 24.04
CA MET A 61 -18.87 -31.88 23.17
C MET A 61 -18.01 -30.67 23.53
N MET A 62 -17.35 -30.11 22.54
CA MET A 62 -16.69 -28.83 22.60
C MET A 62 -17.65 -27.76 22.09
N ASP A 63 -17.61 -26.57 22.69
CA ASP A 63 -18.31 -25.39 22.17
C ASP A 63 -17.59 -24.91 20.89
N HIS A 64 -16.40 -24.38 21.07
CA HIS A 64 -15.46 -24.01 20.01
C HIS A 64 -14.02 -24.12 20.55
N ALA A 65 -13.05 -23.91 19.67
CA ALA A 65 -11.68 -23.68 20.08
C ALA A 65 -11.33 -22.19 20.00
N GLU A 66 -10.42 -21.78 20.88
CA GLU A 66 -9.78 -20.46 20.83
C GLU A 66 -8.28 -20.63 20.60
N VAL A 67 -7.65 -19.57 20.13
CA VAL A 67 -6.20 -19.41 20.12
C VAL A 67 -5.78 -18.15 20.86
N SER A 68 -4.56 -18.20 21.41
CA SER A 68 -3.85 -17.00 21.84
C SER A 68 -2.44 -16.95 21.26
N LEU A 69 -2.02 -15.74 20.88
CA LEU A 69 -0.71 -15.46 20.29
C LEU A 69 0.28 -15.10 21.41
N PRO A 70 1.31 -15.93 21.69
CA PRO A 70 2.29 -15.68 22.74
C PRO A 70 3.35 -14.68 22.26
N VAL A 71 3.00 -13.39 22.29
CA VAL A 71 3.82 -12.26 21.81
C VAL A 71 4.95 -11.83 22.74
N LYS A 72 5.02 -12.37 23.96
CA LYS A 72 6.15 -12.22 24.90
C LYS A 72 7.19 -13.32 24.72
N SER A 73 6.84 -14.41 24.02
CA SER A 73 7.78 -15.48 23.70
C SER A 73 8.69 -15.09 22.54
N SER A 74 9.82 -15.80 22.41
CA SER A 74 10.69 -15.70 21.23
C SER A 74 10.23 -16.57 20.05
N SER A 75 9.15 -17.36 20.21
CA SER A 75 8.60 -18.17 19.13
C SER A 75 7.51 -17.40 18.39
N TYR A 76 7.79 -17.07 17.13
CA TYR A 76 6.85 -16.36 16.25
C TYR A 76 6.00 -17.29 15.40
N ARG A 77 6.03 -18.61 15.64
CA ARG A 77 5.28 -19.60 14.83
C ARG A 77 4.41 -20.56 15.64
N THR A 78 4.45 -20.44 16.97
CA THR A 78 3.74 -21.32 17.89
C THR A 78 2.61 -20.56 18.58
N LEU A 79 1.36 -21.01 18.44
CA LEU A 79 0.25 -20.45 19.19
C LEU A 79 -0.20 -21.37 20.32
N VAL A 80 -0.94 -20.84 21.28
CA VAL A 80 -1.62 -21.65 22.30
C VAL A 80 -3.03 -21.92 21.82
N PHE A 81 -3.37 -23.19 21.65
CA PHE A 81 -4.69 -23.68 21.27
C PHE A 81 -5.45 -24.12 22.52
N TYR A 82 -6.71 -23.70 22.63
CA TYR A 82 -7.58 -24.01 23.77
C TYR A 82 -8.72 -24.90 23.31
N CYS A 83 -8.82 -26.09 23.90
CA CYS A 83 -10.02 -26.90 23.84
C CYS A 83 -10.95 -26.49 24.99
N ILE A 84 -12.16 -26.04 24.67
CA ILE A 84 -13.18 -25.65 25.64
C ILE A 84 -14.30 -26.71 25.62
N PHE A 85 -14.37 -27.50 26.67
CA PHE A 85 -15.37 -28.55 26.81
C PHE A 85 -16.66 -27.96 27.38
N GLN A 86 -17.78 -28.20 26.68
CA GLN A 86 -19.09 -27.79 27.15
C GLN A 86 -19.71 -28.87 28.04
N THR A 87 -19.64 -30.12 27.57
CA THR A 87 -20.14 -31.30 28.30
C THR A 87 -19.32 -32.52 27.89
N GLY A 88 -19.37 -33.59 28.68
CA GLY A 88 -18.81 -34.87 28.24
C GLY A 88 -18.36 -35.74 29.39
N LYS A 89 -17.95 -36.96 29.04
CA LYS A 89 -17.36 -37.89 29.99
C LYS A 89 -16.05 -38.45 29.46
N LEU A 90 -15.08 -38.51 30.35
CA LEU A 90 -13.85 -39.28 30.20
C LEU A 90 -13.97 -40.54 31.04
N VAL A 91 -13.69 -41.70 30.45
CA VAL A 91 -13.60 -42.98 31.17
C VAL A 91 -12.23 -43.54 30.86
N LEU A 92 -11.33 -43.52 31.84
CA LEU A 92 -9.98 -44.06 31.72
C LEU A 92 -9.97 -45.57 31.95
N THR A 93 -8.90 -46.23 31.56
CA THR A 93 -8.72 -47.68 31.75
C THR A 93 -7.62 -47.94 32.78
N ASP A 94 -7.78 -48.95 33.64
CA ASP A 94 -6.73 -49.42 34.54
C ASP A 94 -5.73 -50.38 33.85
N ASP A 95 -4.71 -50.83 34.59
CA ASP A 95 -3.68 -51.75 34.10
C ASP A 95 -4.24 -53.08 33.56
N ASP A 96 -5.38 -53.52 34.10
CA ASP A 96 -6.07 -54.75 33.72
C ASP A 96 -6.99 -54.57 32.50
N GLY A 97 -7.14 -53.33 32.01
CA GLY A 97 -7.99 -53.04 30.88
C GLY A 97 -9.45 -52.72 31.24
N ASN A 98 -9.77 -52.50 32.51
CA ASN A 98 -11.13 -52.20 32.98
C ASN A 98 -11.41 -50.69 33.04
N ASP A 99 -12.66 -50.30 32.79
CA ASP A 99 -13.12 -48.91 32.88
C ASP A 99 -13.06 -48.39 34.33
N LYS A 100 -12.32 -47.31 34.56
CA LYS A 100 -12.34 -46.52 35.81
C LYS A 100 -13.64 -45.71 35.92
N LYS A 101 -13.84 -45.05 37.06
CA LYS A 101 -15.01 -44.17 37.28
C LYS A 101 -15.03 -43.03 36.24
N PRO A 102 -16.18 -42.73 35.63
CA PRO A 102 -16.29 -41.59 34.71
C PRO A 102 -15.95 -40.26 35.37
N ILE A 103 -15.19 -39.44 34.65
CA ILE A 103 -14.83 -38.06 34.99
C ILE A 103 -15.69 -37.13 34.11
N ASP A 104 -16.31 -36.14 34.75
CA ASP A 104 -17.07 -35.10 34.03
C ASP A 104 -16.10 -34.07 33.44
N LEU A 105 -16.31 -33.75 32.16
CA LEU A 105 -15.49 -32.81 31.40
C LEU A 105 -16.16 -31.44 31.25
N ALA A 106 -17.36 -31.25 31.81
CA ALA A 106 -18.07 -29.98 31.70
C ALA A 106 -17.22 -28.80 32.16
N ASP A 107 -17.22 -27.75 31.34
CA ASP A 107 -16.49 -26.49 31.54
C ASP A 107 -14.96 -26.61 31.62
N TRP A 108 -14.38 -27.77 31.30
CA TRP A 108 -12.93 -27.93 31.27
C TRP A 108 -12.30 -27.06 30.17
N ARG A 109 -11.12 -26.52 30.48
CA ARG A 109 -10.27 -25.81 29.53
C ARG A 109 -8.92 -26.49 29.45
N PHE A 110 -8.55 -26.96 28.26
CA PHE A 110 -7.26 -27.60 28.03
C PHE A 110 -6.45 -26.79 27.01
N ALA A 111 -5.27 -26.31 27.41
CA ALA A 111 -4.44 -25.42 26.62
C ALA A 111 -3.10 -26.06 26.26
N PHE A 112 -2.72 -26.09 24.98
CA PHE A 112 -1.43 -26.60 24.54
C PHE A 112 -0.89 -25.80 23.36
N GLU A 113 0.42 -25.83 23.18
CA GLU A 113 1.08 -25.16 22.06
C GLU A 113 1.02 -26.00 20.78
N VAL A 114 0.87 -25.32 19.64
CA VAL A 114 0.91 -25.92 18.30
C VAL A 114 1.50 -24.92 17.32
N ASP A 115 2.35 -25.39 16.41
CA ASP A 115 2.89 -24.53 15.35
C ASP A 115 1.88 -24.38 14.21
N TYR A 116 1.96 -23.27 13.49
CA TYR A 116 1.31 -23.15 12.19
C TYR A 116 2.33 -23.23 11.05
N THR A 117 1.85 -23.67 9.89
CA THR A 117 2.64 -23.72 8.67
C THR A 117 1.78 -23.49 7.44
N THR A 118 2.41 -23.39 6.29
CA THR A 118 1.75 -23.10 5.02
C THR A 118 1.80 -24.30 4.09
N LEU A 119 0.73 -24.50 3.31
CA LEU A 119 0.68 -25.53 2.28
C LEU A 119 -0.01 -25.00 1.02
N ASP A 120 0.45 -25.42 -0.15
CA ASP A 120 -0.26 -25.17 -1.40
C ASP A 120 -1.61 -25.91 -1.44
N VAL A 121 -2.61 -25.24 -2.02
CA VAL A 121 -3.92 -25.81 -2.31
C VAL A 121 -3.94 -26.23 -3.78
N PRO A 122 -3.90 -27.54 -4.09
CA PRO A 122 -3.77 -28.02 -5.46
C PRO A 122 -4.92 -27.54 -6.36
N SER A 123 -4.61 -27.10 -7.58
CA SER A 123 -5.55 -26.42 -8.49
C SER A 123 -6.72 -27.29 -8.97
N ASP A 124 -6.57 -28.60 -8.91
CA ASP A 124 -7.54 -29.62 -9.29
C ASP A 124 -8.54 -29.97 -8.19
N THR A 125 -8.43 -29.34 -7.00
CA THR A 125 -9.33 -29.62 -5.87
C THR A 125 -10.54 -28.68 -5.82
N THR A 126 -11.65 -29.15 -5.23
CA THR A 126 -12.82 -28.31 -4.95
C THR A 126 -12.50 -27.15 -4.01
N GLU A 127 -11.64 -27.39 -3.02
CA GLU A 127 -11.11 -26.38 -2.10
C GLU A 127 -10.50 -25.20 -2.85
N HIS A 128 -9.65 -25.48 -3.85
CA HIS A 128 -9.04 -24.44 -4.68
C HIS A 128 -10.08 -23.64 -5.44
N GLN A 129 -11.08 -24.28 -6.03
CA GLN A 129 -12.12 -23.59 -6.80
C GLN A 129 -12.99 -22.69 -5.91
N GLU A 130 -13.32 -23.14 -4.70
CA GLU A 130 -14.05 -22.35 -3.71
C GLU A 130 -13.23 -21.14 -3.24
N ALA A 131 -11.96 -21.35 -2.85
CA ALA A 131 -11.07 -20.29 -2.43
C ALA A 131 -10.83 -19.28 -3.57
N LYS A 132 -10.63 -19.77 -4.81
CA LYS A 132 -10.47 -18.94 -6.02
C LYS A 132 -11.68 -18.05 -6.27
N LYS A 133 -12.89 -18.62 -6.19
CA LYS A 133 -14.15 -17.89 -6.34
C LYS A 133 -14.30 -16.81 -5.26
N GLN A 134 -13.91 -17.11 -4.03
CA GLN A 134 -13.97 -16.15 -2.92
C GLN A 134 -12.91 -15.04 -3.03
N MET A 135 -11.70 -15.34 -3.52
CA MET A 135 -10.67 -14.33 -3.76
C MET A 135 -11.05 -13.39 -4.90
N ASN A 136 -11.71 -13.92 -5.94
CA ASN A 136 -12.17 -13.17 -7.10
C ASN A 136 -11.06 -12.29 -7.68
N GLN A 137 -9.87 -12.88 -7.84
CA GLN A 137 -8.69 -12.25 -8.42
C GLN A 137 -8.47 -12.74 -9.85
N PRO A 138 -8.23 -11.85 -10.83
CA PRO A 138 -7.83 -12.24 -12.17
C PRO A 138 -6.37 -12.69 -12.23
N GLY A 139 -5.97 -13.30 -13.35
CA GLY A 139 -4.59 -13.67 -13.65
C GLY A 139 -4.10 -15.00 -13.08
N ASP A 140 -2.78 -15.20 -13.18
CA ASP A 140 -2.11 -16.44 -12.77
C ASP A 140 -1.60 -16.33 -11.33
N TYR A 141 -2.15 -17.13 -10.42
CA TYR A 141 -1.71 -17.20 -9.03
C TYR A 141 -1.89 -18.61 -8.46
N SER A 142 -1.12 -18.88 -7.41
CA SER A 142 -1.26 -20.05 -6.54
C SER A 142 -1.98 -19.64 -5.27
N ILE A 143 -2.80 -20.56 -4.74
CA ILE A 143 -3.47 -20.40 -3.45
C ILE A 143 -2.74 -21.24 -2.42
N LYS A 144 -2.33 -20.61 -1.32
CA LYS A 144 -1.76 -21.26 -0.16
C LYS A 144 -2.73 -21.15 1.01
N ARG A 145 -2.71 -22.12 1.89
CA ARG A 145 -3.38 -22.07 3.20
C ARG A 145 -2.36 -21.95 4.30
N LEU A 146 -2.66 -21.15 5.30
CA LEU A 146 -2.04 -21.21 6.62
C LEU A 146 -2.90 -22.12 7.50
N PHE A 147 -2.29 -23.08 8.18
CA PHE A 147 -3.03 -24.03 9.02
C PHE A 147 -2.25 -24.41 10.27
N LEU A 148 -2.96 -24.87 11.29
CA LEU A 148 -2.39 -25.44 12.51
C LEU A 148 -1.84 -26.83 12.21
N ASP A 149 -0.52 -27.00 12.37
CA ASP A 149 0.14 -28.28 12.16
C ASP A 149 0.11 -29.11 13.43
N PHE A 150 -0.96 -29.91 13.57
CA PHE A 150 -1.11 -30.81 14.70
C PHE A 150 -0.02 -31.90 14.78
N LYS A 151 0.87 -32.07 13.80
CA LYS A 151 2.08 -32.90 13.98
C LYS A 151 3.07 -32.30 14.99
N THR A 152 3.03 -30.99 15.17
CA THR A 152 3.95 -30.22 16.03
C THR A 152 3.39 -29.97 17.43
N HIS A 153 2.21 -30.51 17.75
CA HIS A 153 1.52 -30.21 19.00
C HIS A 153 2.40 -30.49 20.23
N LYS A 154 2.20 -29.73 21.29
CA LYS A 154 2.84 -29.95 22.59
C LYS A 154 1.86 -30.47 23.64
N ILE A 155 0.87 -31.28 23.25
CA ILE A 155 -0.15 -31.87 24.14
C ILE A 155 0.48 -32.56 25.36
N ARG A 156 1.56 -33.34 25.17
CA ARG A 156 2.25 -34.01 26.29
C ARG A 156 2.89 -33.04 27.30
N ASN A 157 3.22 -31.84 26.83
CA ASN A 157 3.80 -30.74 27.62
C ASN A 157 2.83 -29.55 27.60
N PHE A 158 1.55 -29.81 27.82
CA PHE A 158 0.51 -28.79 27.78
C PHE A 158 0.74 -27.66 28.80
N ASN A 159 0.12 -26.51 28.57
CA ASN A 159 0.26 -25.37 29.46
C ASN A 159 -0.68 -25.52 30.66
N LYS A 160 -0.10 -25.88 31.81
CA LYS A 160 -0.83 -26.11 33.07
C LYS A 160 -1.51 -24.85 33.59
N ASP A 161 -0.82 -23.71 33.53
CA ASP A 161 -1.31 -22.43 34.08
C ASP A 161 -2.50 -21.89 33.27
N LEU A 162 -2.59 -22.25 31.99
CA LEU A 162 -3.66 -21.86 31.09
C LEU A 162 -4.79 -22.91 30.99
N SER A 163 -4.62 -24.06 31.65
CA SER A 163 -5.63 -25.13 31.70
C SER A 163 -6.39 -25.11 33.02
N ASP A 164 -7.68 -25.43 32.97
CA ASP A 164 -8.58 -25.52 34.12
C ASP A 164 -9.40 -26.81 34.04
N PHE A 165 -9.15 -27.73 34.97
CA PHE A 165 -9.84 -29.01 35.09
C PHE A 165 -10.88 -29.01 36.24
N LYS A 166 -11.36 -27.83 36.66
CA LYS A 166 -12.41 -27.67 37.69
C LYS A 166 -12.10 -28.37 39.01
N GLY A 167 -10.83 -28.32 39.41
CA GLY A 167 -10.35 -28.92 40.67
C GLY A 167 -10.16 -30.44 40.60
N HIS A 168 -10.24 -31.05 39.41
CA HIS A 168 -9.88 -32.46 39.24
C HIS A 168 -8.39 -32.69 39.52
N ASN A 169 -8.11 -33.62 40.44
CA ASN A 169 -6.75 -33.98 40.83
C ASN A 169 -6.30 -35.20 40.01
N TRP A 170 -5.33 -34.97 39.14
CA TRP A 170 -4.74 -36.01 38.31
C TRP A 170 -3.72 -36.84 39.08
N ASP A 171 -3.80 -38.17 38.97
CA ASP A 171 -2.62 -39.00 39.10
C ASP A 171 -1.79 -38.98 37.80
N SER A 172 -0.52 -39.39 37.89
CA SER A 172 0.39 -39.28 36.75
C SER A 172 0.01 -40.17 35.58
N GLU A 173 -0.63 -41.31 35.81
CA GLU A 173 -0.98 -42.27 34.77
C GLU A 173 -2.27 -41.87 34.05
N ASP A 174 -3.27 -41.47 34.83
CA ASP A 174 -4.55 -40.98 34.33
C ASP A 174 -4.36 -39.74 33.45
N LEU A 175 -3.47 -38.83 33.86
CA LEU A 175 -3.11 -37.68 33.03
C LEU A 175 -2.48 -38.12 31.70
N GLN A 176 -1.55 -39.08 31.71
CA GLN A 176 -0.92 -39.54 30.46
C GLN A 176 -1.91 -40.25 29.53
N SER A 177 -2.86 -40.98 30.08
CA SER A 177 -3.96 -41.60 29.32
C SER A 177 -4.88 -40.55 28.72
N PHE A 178 -5.28 -39.51 29.48
CA PHE A 178 -6.03 -38.38 28.95
C PHE A 178 -5.28 -37.67 27.83
N LEU A 179 -4.02 -37.30 28.03
CA LEU A 179 -3.20 -36.63 27.02
C LEU A 179 -3.05 -37.49 25.76
N SER A 180 -2.93 -38.80 25.90
CA SER A 180 -2.89 -39.73 24.76
C SER A 180 -4.21 -39.72 23.98
N LEU A 181 -5.35 -39.68 24.65
CA LEU A 181 -6.67 -39.58 24.01
C LEU A 181 -6.83 -38.26 23.23
N ILE A 182 -6.39 -37.13 23.79
CA ILE A 182 -6.38 -35.84 23.07
C ILE A 182 -5.47 -35.88 21.84
N THR A 183 -4.27 -36.49 21.96
CA THR A 183 -3.38 -36.72 20.81
C THR A 183 -4.07 -37.56 19.71
N PHE A 184 -4.80 -38.62 20.06
CA PHE A 184 -5.53 -39.41 19.06
C PHE A 184 -6.66 -38.64 18.38
N TRP A 185 -7.34 -37.74 19.10
CA TRP A 185 -8.37 -36.88 18.51
C TRP A 185 -7.77 -35.91 17.49
N GLY A 186 -6.67 -35.24 17.86
CA GLY A 186 -5.97 -34.27 17.00
C GLY A 186 -5.04 -34.89 15.97
N ASP A 187 -4.98 -36.23 15.86
CA ASP A 187 -4.03 -36.93 15.00
C ASP A 187 -4.24 -36.53 13.51
N PRO A 188 -3.19 -36.06 12.81
CA PRO A 188 -3.29 -35.55 11.44
C PRO A 188 -3.39 -36.64 10.36
N GLU A 189 -3.35 -37.92 10.72
CA GLU A 189 -3.50 -39.05 9.81
C GLU A 189 -4.78 -39.84 10.07
N LYS A 190 -5.23 -39.88 11.32
CA LYS A 190 -6.31 -40.77 11.80
C LYS A 190 -7.39 -40.05 12.60
N GLY A 191 -7.12 -38.84 13.09
CA GLY A 191 -8.03 -38.04 13.91
C GLY A 191 -8.88 -37.06 13.09
N VAL A 192 -9.50 -36.10 13.79
CA VAL A 192 -10.37 -35.08 13.16
C VAL A 192 -9.56 -34.14 12.26
N MET A 193 -8.29 -33.90 12.61
CA MET A 193 -7.37 -33.00 11.89
C MET A 193 -6.74 -33.62 10.65
N LYS A 194 -7.16 -34.85 10.27
CA LYS A 194 -6.76 -35.47 9.00
C LYS A 194 -7.18 -34.62 7.79
N ASP A 195 -8.35 -34.00 7.87
CA ASP A 195 -8.78 -33.00 6.90
C ASP A 195 -8.15 -31.65 7.24
N LYS A 196 -7.18 -31.22 6.43
CA LYS A 196 -6.43 -29.97 6.64
C LYS A 196 -7.30 -28.72 6.56
N GLN A 197 -8.51 -28.79 5.97
CA GLN A 197 -9.42 -27.64 5.99
C GLN A 197 -9.90 -27.33 7.42
N LYS A 198 -9.97 -28.35 8.29
CA LYS A 198 -10.45 -28.23 9.68
C LYS A 198 -9.43 -27.61 10.64
N SER A 199 -8.21 -27.39 10.18
CA SER A 199 -7.15 -26.69 10.92
C SER A 199 -6.69 -25.40 10.21
N THR A 200 -7.36 -24.99 9.13
CA THR A 200 -6.96 -23.83 8.33
C THR A 200 -7.30 -22.50 9.02
N LEU A 201 -6.28 -21.66 9.19
CA LEU A 201 -6.33 -20.31 9.75
C LEU A 201 -6.43 -19.20 8.69
N GLY A 202 -6.27 -19.52 7.41
CA GLY A 202 -6.52 -18.56 6.32
C GLY A 202 -6.00 -19.01 4.98
N TYR A 203 -6.51 -18.38 3.92
CA TYR A 203 -6.02 -18.57 2.57
C TYR A 203 -5.36 -17.29 2.09
N PHE A 204 -4.29 -17.41 1.33
CA PHE A 204 -3.62 -16.27 0.72
C PHE A 204 -3.09 -16.67 -0.64
N LEU A 205 -2.89 -15.68 -1.50
CA LEU A 205 -2.39 -15.90 -2.84
C LEU A 205 -0.89 -15.59 -2.90
N THR A 206 -0.21 -16.23 -3.83
CA THR A 206 1.15 -15.89 -4.24
C THR A 206 1.26 -16.04 -5.74
N THR A 207 2.06 -15.22 -6.41
CA THR A 207 2.31 -15.35 -7.85
C THR A 207 3.77 -15.13 -8.20
N ALA A 208 4.26 -15.91 -9.16
CA ALA A 208 5.57 -15.66 -9.79
C ALA A 208 5.48 -14.62 -10.94
N LYS A 209 4.25 -14.30 -11.39
CA LYS A 209 3.95 -13.43 -12.53
C LYS A 209 2.97 -12.32 -12.12
N PRO A 210 3.38 -11.38 -11.24
CA PRO A 210 2.48 -10.36 -10.72
C PRO A 210 1.84 -9.48 -11.80
N GLU A 211 2.49 -9.32 -12.95
CA GLU A 211 1.99 -8.60 -14.12
C GLU A 211 0.76 -9.24 -14.79
N THR A 212 0.51 -10.54 -14.58
CA THR A 212 -0.71 -11.18 -15.09
C THR A 212 -1.89 -11.03 -14.14
N VAL A 213 -1.63 -10.83 -12.85
CA VAL A 213 -2.65 -10.64 -11.80
C VAL A 213 -3.14 -9.19 -11.76
N ASN A 214 -2.20 -8.23 -11.76
CA ASN A 214 -2.54 -6.80 -11.82
C ASN A 214 -1.63 -6.09 -12.85
N PRO A 215 -1.96 -6.15 -14.15
CA PRO A 215 -1.15 -5.52 -15.20
C PRO A 215 -0.85 -4.03 -14.98
N PRO A 216 -1.82 -3.17 -14.59
CA PRO A 216 -1.55 -1.75 -14.38
C PRO A 216 -0.80 -1.47 -13.07
N ALA A 217 -0.67 -2.44 -12.16
CA ALA A 217 0.07 -2.32 -10.90
C ALA A 217 0.61 -3.68 -10.37
N PRO A 218 1.65 -4.26 -11.01
CA PRO A 218 2.26 -5.53 -10.58
C PRO A 218 3.01 -5.44 -9.25
N THR A 219 3.09 -4.25 -8.67
CA THR A 219 3.67 -4.01 -7.34
C THR A 219 2.77 -4.47 -6.20
N PHE A 220 1.51 -4.84 -6.46
CA PHE A 220 0.56 -5.25 -5.42
C PHE A 220 0.44 -6.75 -5.17
N PRO A 221 0.47 -7.64 -6.18
CA PRO A 221 0.34 -9.06 -5.91
C PRO A 221 1.54 -9.60 -5.10
N PRO A 222 1.32 -10.32 -3.98
CA PRO A 222 2.38 -10.97 -3.24
C PRO A 222 3.06 -12.06 -4.06
N THR A 223 4.38 -12.04 -4.01
CA THR A 223 5.27 -13.02 -4.66
C THR A 223 5.91 -13.96 -3.64
N SER A 224 6.05 -13.51 -2.39
CA SER A 224 6.43 -14.33 -1.26
C SER A 224 5.79 -13.81 0.03
N VAL A 225 5.56 -14.71 0.99
CA VAL A 225 4.90 -14.39 2.26
C VAL A 225 5.61 -15.09 3.43
N LYS A 226 5.80 -14.38 4.54
CA LYS A 226 6.21 -14.90 5.85
C LYS A 226 5.12 -14.60 6.89
N HIS A 227 5.14 -15.34 7.99
CA HIS A 227 4.15 -15.18 9.06
C HIS A 227 4.84 -14.98 10.40
N GLN A 228 4.26 -14.12 11.25
CA GLN A 228 4.72 -13.93 12.62
C GLN A 228 3.60 -13.46 13.54
N HIS A 229 3.75 -13.70 14.84
CA HIS A 229 2.99 -12.93 15.82
C HIS A 229 3.51 -11.50 15.90
N TYR A 230 2.62 -10.59 16.25
CA TYR A 230 2.94 -9.18 16.45
C TYR A 230 2.15 -8.64 17.64
N LYS A 231 2.88 -7.96 18.51
CA LYS A 231 2.36 -7.48 19.79
C LYS A 231 1.48 -6.25 19.63
N TYR A 232 0.40 -6.20 20.39
CA TYR A 232 -0.36 -4.98 20.65
C TYR A 232 0.05 -4.39 21.99
N ILE A 233 0.34 -3.09 22.03
CA ILE A 233 0.65 -2.40 23.29
C ILE A 233 -0.36 -1.28 23.50
N ALA A 234 -1.24 -1.42 24.49
CA ALA A 234 -2.24 -0.41 24.83
C ALA A 234 -1.59 0.96 25.17
N PRO A 235 -2.28 2.09 24.95
CA PRO A 235 -1.89 3.40 25.48
C PRO A 235 -1.54 3.34 26.96
N GLY A 236 -0.42 3.96 27.34
CA GLY A 236 0.06 3.97 28.73
C GLY A 236 0.73 2.67 29.20
N LYS A 237 0.68 1.58 28.44
CA LYS A 237 1.45 0.35 28.72
C LYS A 237 2.78 0.32 27.98
N GLN A 238 3.74 -0.41 28.56
CA GLN A 238 5.06 -0.69 27.98
C GLN A 238 5.19 -2.10 27.42
N THR A 239 4.37 -3.04 27.91
CA THR A 239 4.39 -4.45 27.51
C THR A 239 3.03 -4.88 26.99
N PRO A 240 2.97 -5.86 26.08
CA PRO A 240 1.70 -6.41 25.62
C PRO A 240 1.01 -7.26 26.69
N ASP A 241 -0.31 -7.38 26.57
CA ASP A 241 -1.09 -8.39 27.28
C ASP A 241 -1.23 -9.65 26.40
N GLU A 242 -1.57 -10.79 27.01
CA GLU A 242 -1.68 -12.10 26.32
C GLU A 242 -2.93 -12.86 26.78
N GLY A 243 -3.21 -13.98 26.11
CA GLY A 243 -4.37 -14.82 26.37
C GLY A 243 -5.60 -14.43 25.53
N PRO A 244 -6.65 -15.27 25.48
CA PRO A 244 -7.77 -15.08 24.55
C PRO A 244 -8.56 -13.79 24.74
N LYS A 245 -8.72 -13.33 26.00
CA LYS A 245 -9.48 -12.11 26.34
C LYS A 245 -8.62 -10.85 26.33
N ASP A 246 -7.55 -10.82 27.12
CA ASP A 246 -6.73 -9.61 27.28
C ASP A 246 -5.80 -9.37 26.09
N GLY A 247 -5.35 -10.43 25.43
CA GLY A 247 -4.49 -10.38 24.24
C GLY A 247 -5.25 -10.28 22.91
N LYS A 248 -6.57 -10.01 22.90
CA LYS A 248 -7.41 -10.07 21.70
C LYS A 248 -6.96 -9.19 20.53
N ASN A 249 -6.23 -8.12 20.82
CA ASN A 249 -5.69 -7.19 19.83
C ASN A 249 -4.29 -7.58 19.32
N ASN A 250 -3.63 -8.59 19.91
CA ASN A 250 -2.41 -9.14 19.32
C ASN A 250 -2.72 -9.66 17.92
N MET A 251 -1.72 -9.67 17.04
CA MET A 251 -1.94 -9.91 15.63
C MET A 251 -1.10 -11.06 15.13
N LEU A 252 -1.65 -11.79 14.17
CA LEU A 252 -0.89 -12.60 13.24
C LEU A 252 -0.66 -11.77 11.98
N LEU A 253 0.60 -11.58 11.60
CA LEU A 253 0.97 -10.86 10.40
C LEU A 253 1.23 -11.83 9.25
N TYR A 254 0.71 -11.49 8.09
CA TYR A 254 1.13 -11.98 6.79
C TYR A 254 2.04 -10.91 6.21
N LEU A 255 3.36 -11.13 6.26
CA LEU A 255 4.37 -10.19 5.77
C LEU A 255 4.74 -10.56 4.33
N GLU A 256 4.53 -9.64 3.41
CA GLU A 256 4.55 -9.94 1.98
C GLU A 256 5.63 -9.14 1.25
N MET A 257 6.24 -9.77 0.25
CA MET A 257 7.08 -9.11 -0.76
C MET A 257 6.42 -9.22 -2.13
N THR A 258 6.61 -8.20 -2.97
CA THR A 258 6.04 -8.10 -4.31
C THR A 258 7.14 -7.90 -5.35
N GLN A 259 6.79 -8.09 -6.62
CA GLN A 259 7.73 -8.00 -7.75
C GLN A 259 8.95 -8.93 -7.61
N ASN A 260 8.81 -10.08 -6.95
CA ASN A 260 9.89 -11.03 -6.69
C ASN A 260 11.07 -10.43 -5.92
N ARG A 261 10.83 -9.36 -5.14
CA ARG A 261 11.86 -8.81 -4.24
C ARG A 261 12.18 -9.78 -3.11
N SER A 262 13.45 -9.76 -2.69
CA SER A 262 13.91 -10.53 -1.54
C SER A 262 13.40 -9.91 -0.25
N PHE A 263 13.13 -10.75 0.75
CA PHE A 263 12.85 -10.27 2.10
C PHE A 263 13.98 -9.39 2.65
N PRO A 264 13.68 -8.44 3.55
CA PRO A 264 14.71 -7.80 4.36
C PRO A 264 15.51 -8.85 5.14
N SER A 265 16.73 -8.51 5.55
CA SER A 265 17.63 -9.48 6.20
C SER A 265 17.17 -9.90 7.59
N GLU A 266 16.33 -9.07 8.24
CA GLU A 266 15.71 -9.40 9.50
C GLU A 266 14.65 -10.49 9.34
N ASP A 267 14.63 -11.42 10.31
CA ASP A 267 13.68 -12.54 10.31
C ASP A 267 12.26 -12.13 10.71
N ILE A 268 12.12 -10.98 11.39
CA ILE A 268 10.86 -10.47 11.92
C ILE A 268 10.69 -8.97 11.70
N LEU A 269 9.45 -8.52 11.68
CA LEU A 269 9.08 -7.13 11.86
C LEU A 269 9.02 -6.79 13.36
N GLU A 270 9.91 -5.90 13.80
CA GLU A 270 9.88 -5.37 15.17
C GLU A 270 8.68 -4.44 15.40
N TYR A 271 8.37 -4.18 16.67
CA TYR A 271 7.25 -3.30 17.01
C TYR A 271 7.53 -1.86 16.61
N SER A 272 6.73 -1.34 15.69
CA SER A 272 6.75 0.04 15.21
C SER A 272 5.48 0.82 15.56
N GLY A 273 4.42 0.12 15.97
CA GLY A 273 3.10 0.71 16.27
C GLY A 273 2.00 -0.36 16.31
N ASN A 274 0.77 0.05 16.55
CA ASN A 274 -0.38 -0.87 16.60
C ASN A 274 -1.08 -0.94 15.24
N PHE A 275 -0.88 -2.02 14.47
CA PHE A 275 -1.60 -2.22 13.20
C PHE A 275 -3.11 -2.39 13.39
N VAL A 276 -3.59 -2.80 14.57
CA VAL A 276 -5.02 -2.81 14.92
C VAL A 276 -5.23 -2.05 16.23
N THR A 277 -6.36 -1.37 16.35
CA THR A 277 -6.84 -0.76 17.60
C THR A 277 -8.06 -1.54 18.11
N PRO A 278 -8.49 -1.39 19.38
CA PRO A 278 -9.64 -2.10 19.90
C PRO A 278 -10.88 -1.96 18.99
N GLY A 279 -11.49 -3.09 18.62
CA GLY A 279 -12.65 -3.16 17.73
C GLY A 279 -12.33 -3.37 16.24
N MET A 280 -11.07 -3.23 15.84
CA MET A 280 -10.63 -3.56 14.48
C MET A 280 -10.33 -5.06 14.35
N LYS A 281 -10.84 -5.70 13.29
CA LYS A 281 -10.60 -7.12 13.02
C LYS A 281 -9.27 -7.36 12.30
N GLY A 282 -8.88 -6.44 11.43
CA GLY A 282 -7.57 -6.46 10.81
C GLY A 282 -7.16 -5.14 10.19
N THR A 283 -5.97 -5.11 9.61
CA THR A 283 -5.49 -3.99 8.80
C THR A 283 -4.57 -4.51 7.70
N THR A 284 -4.77 -4.02 6.49
CA THR A 284 -3.78 -4.14 5.42
C THR A 284 -2.89 -2.90 5.46
N CYS A 285 -1.58 -3.11 5.44
CA CYS A 285 -0.57 -2.07 5.36
C CYS A 285 0.18 -2.23 4.05
N ILE A 286 0.30 -1.16 3.26
CA ILE A 286 1.14 -1.12 2.06
C ILE A 286 2.27 -0.14 2.35
N SER A 287 3.53 -0.57 2.17
CA SER A 287 4.65 0.28 2.53
C SER A 287 4.74 1.52 1.63
N ARG A 288 5.33 2.59 2.15
CA ARG A 288 5.54 3.82 1.38
C ARG A 288 6.24 3.54 0.05
N ASP A 289 7.27 2.68 0.08
CA ASP A 289 8.11 2.38 -1.09
C ASP A 289 7.30 1.66 -2.18
N ILE A 290 6.22 0.96 -1.81
CA ILE A 290 5.29 0.36 -2.77
C ILE A 290 4.31 1.38 -3.28
N PHE A 291 3.58 2.00 -2.35
CA PHE A 291 2.41 2.79 -2.69
C PHE A 291 2.83 4.08 -3.40
N TRP A 292 3.82 4.78 -2.87
CA TRP A 292 4.33 6.02 -3.44
C TRP A 292 5.37 5.75 -4.51
N ASP A 293 6.50 5.16 -4.12
CA ASP A 293 7.71 5.20 -4.95
C ASP A 293 7.59 4.25 -6.15
N SER A 294 7.07 3.04 -5.96
CA SER A 294 6.94 2.03 -7.02
C SER A 294 5.64 2.14 -7.83
N TYR A 295 4.59 2.73 -7.25
CA TYR A 295 3.27 2.84 -7.89
C TYR A 295 2.95 4.28 -8.29
N LEU A 296 2.57 5.17 -7.36
CA LEU A 296 2.06 6.51 -7.70
C LEU A 296 3.07 7.41 -8.42
N LEU A 297 4.36 7.30 -8.09
CA LEU A 297 5.45 8.15 -8.56
C LEU A 297 6.37 7.45 -9.57
N ARG A 298 5.92 6.32 -10.12
CA ARG A 298 6.71 5.47 -11.01
C ARG A 298 7.16 6.19 -12.28
N ASN A 299 8.25 5.68 -12.84
CA ASN A 299 8.97 6.29 -13.95
C ASN A 299 9.06 5.34 -15.17
N PRO A 300 7.95 5.04 -15.85
CA PRO A 300 7.97 4.22 -17.06
C PRO A 300 8.59 5.03 -18.20
N SER A 301 9.19 4.31 -19.16
CA SER A 301 9.77 4.89 -20.38
C SER A 301 8.74 5.77 -21.13
N LEU A 302 9.21 6.91 -21.63
CA LEU A 302 8.41 7.90 -22.37
C LEU A 302 8.25 7.59 -23.87
N SER A 303 8.95 6.57 -24.40
CA SER A 303 9.01 6.29 -25.85
C SER A 303 8.01 5.21 -26.30
N GLY A 304 7.09 5.56 -27.20
CA GLY A 304 6.17 4.63 -27.89
C GLY A 304 4.75 4.58 -27.32
N PRO A 305 3.77 3.97 -28.03
CA PRO A 305 2.39 3.88 -27.56
C PRO A 305 2.32 2.87 -26.41
N TYR A 306 2.58 3.37 -25.21
CA TYR A 306 2.48 2.71 -23.92
C TYR A 306 3.44 1.52 -23.73
N GLY A 307 4.52 1.74 -22.96
CA GLY A 307 4.94 0.67 -22.05
C GLY A 307 3.75 0.24 -21.18
N PRO A 308 3.71 -0.97 -20.61
CA PRO A 308 2.50 -1.53 -19.99
C PRO A 308 1.95 -0.74 -18.78
N GLN A 309 2.64 0.31 -18.30
CA GLN A 309 2.29 1.02 -17.07
C GLN A 309 2.16 2.54 -17.30
N PRO A 310 1.01 3.17 -16.97
CA PRO A 310 0.83 4.61 -17.11
C PRO A 310 1.63 5.42 -16.07
N PRO A 311 2.11 6.65 -16.33
CA PRO A 311 2.99 7.39 -15.39
C PRO A 311 2.31 7.99 -14.15
N LEU A 312 0.98 7.91 -14.05
CA LEU A 312 0.17 8.35 -12.90
C LEU A 312 0.44 9.81 -12.48
N LEU A 313 0.82 10.07 -11.22
CA LEU A 313 0.95 11.43 -10.68
C LEU A 313 2.10 12.23 -11.32
N ARG A 314 2.99 11.56 -12.06
CA ARG A 314 4.03 12.23 -12.85
C ARG A 314 3.44 13.07 -13.99
N GLU A 315 2.26 12.71 -14.50
CA GLU A 315 1.63 13.43 -15.61
C GLU A 315 1.35 14.90 -15.28
N PHE A 316 1.15 15.24 -14.00
CA PHE A 316 1.03 16.64 -13.57
C PHE A 316 2.29 17.43 -13.92
N ASN A 317 3.47 16.94 -13.55
CA ASN A 317 4.74 17.61 -13.88
C ASN A 317 4.92 17.77 -15.39
N ARG A 318 4.57 16.74 -16.17
CA ARG A 318 4.69 16.77 -17.62
C ARG A 318 3.75 17.75 -18.30
N HIS A 319 2.54 17.95 -17.78
CA HIS A 319 1.51 18.73 -18.47
C HIS A 319 1.37 20.17 -17.98
N VAL A 320 1.89 20.50 -16.79
CA VAL A 320 1.71 21.84 -16.22
C VAL A 320 2.99 22.66 -16.17
N TYR A 321 4.15 22.11 -16.53
CA TYR A 321 5.41 22.83 -16.41
C TYR A 321 5.64 23.89 -17.48
N ALA A 322 6.33 24.97 -17.14
CA ALA A 322 6.73 26.02 -18.06
C ALA A 322 8.12 25.74 -18.66
N TRP A 323 8.26 25.94 -19.96
CA TRP A 323 9.54 25.82 -20.67
C TRP A 323 9.80 27.00 -21.60
N LEU A 324 11.08 27.26 -21.84
CA LEU A 324 11.58 28.16 -22.88
C LEU A 324 12.24 27.30 -23.97
N GLY A 325 12.04 27.66 -25.24
CA GLY A 325 12.62 26.97 -26.37
C GLY A 325 13.70 27.81 -27.03
N GLU A 326 13.64 27.90 -28.35
CA GLU A 326 14.48 28.79 -29.14
C GLU A 326 14.42 30.23 -28.59
N PHE A 327 15.56 30.89 -28.56
CA PHE A 327 15.68 32.28 -28.11
C PHE A 327 16.77 32.96 -28.92
N HIS A 328 16.36 33.82 -29.85
CA HIS A 328 17.25 34.52 -30.76
C HIS A 328 16.92 36.01 -30.79
N VAL A 329 17.95 36.80 -30.51
CA VAL A 329 17.94 38.26 -30.54
C VAL A 329 18.72 38.66 -31.77
N TRP A 330 18.14 39.53 -32.60
CA TRP A 330 18.84 40.04 -33.77
C TRP A 330 18.56 41.52 -34.01
N ALA A 331 19.60 42.26 -34.42
CA ALA A 331 19.54 43.66 -34.81
C ALA A 331 20.32 43.87 -36.12
N LYS A 332 19.63 44.28 -37.20
CA LYS A 332 20.25 44.50 -38.52
C LYS A 332 19.58 45.62 -39.29
N ASN A 333 20.37 46.52 -39.89
CA ASN A 333 19.90 47.57 -40.81
C ASN A 333 18.67 48.34 -40.28
N TYR A 334 18.72 48.79 -39.03
CA TYR A 334 17.66 49.48 -38.29
C TYR A 334 16.41 48.65 -37.91
N SER A 335 16.43 47.34 -38.14
CA SER A 335 15.42 46.40 -37.66
C SER A 335 15.95 45.66 -36.44
N THR A 336 15.09 45.46 -35.45
CA THR A 336 15.34 44.54 -34.33
C THR A 336 14.19 43.56 -34.25
N ASP A 337 14.47 42.31 -33.91
CA ASP A 337 13.39 41.38 -33.61
C ASP A 337 13.86 40.28 -32.65
N LEU A 338 12.89 39.71 -31.95
CA LEU A 338 13.07 38.71 -30.93
C LEU A 338 12.27 37.49 -31.37
N SER A 339 12.99 36.44 -31.78
CA SER A 339 12.39 35.14 -32.01
C SER A 339 12.54 34.32 -30.74
N TRP A 340 11.44 34.02 -30.07
CA TRP A 340 11.47 33.15 -28.91
C TRP A 340 10.28 32.20 -28.90
N SER A 341 10.46 31.01 -28.34
CA SER A 341 9.38 30.09 -28.08
C SER A 341 9.27 29.79 -26.58
N TYR A 342 8.05 29.60 -26.13
CA TYR A 342 7.72 29.24 -24.77
C TYR A 342 6.45 28.38 -24.80
N GLY A 343 6.22 27.68 -23.70
CA GLY A 343 4.99 26.91 -23.56
C GLY A 343 4.78 26.38 -22.16
N PHE A 344 3.63 25.75 -22.01
CA PHE A 344 3.25 25.00 -20.83
C PHE A 344 2.93 23.57 -21.22
N GLY A 345 3.46 22.62 -20.45
CA GLY A 345 3.26 21.20 -20.64
C GLY A 345 3.95 20.60 -21.88
N HIS A 346 3.68 19.32 -22.08
CA HIS A 346 4.21 18.55 -23.19
C HIS A 346 3.70 19.05 -24.54
N THR A 347 4.62 19.54 -25.37
CA THR A 347 4.34 19.93 -26.75
C THR A 347 5.36 19.33 -27.70
N ARG A 348 5.08 19.31 -29.01
CA ARG A 348 6.06 18.89 -30.02
C ARG A 348 7.30 19.81 -30.12
N TRP A 349 7.29 20.94 -29.42
CA TRP A 349 8.29 22.00 -29.50
C TRP A 349 9.12 22.15 -28.23
N GLU A 350 8.84 21.35 -27.20
CA GLU A 350 9.61 21.39 -25.97
C GLU A 350 11.01 20.77 -26.20
N PRO A 351 12.02 21.18 -25.40
CA PRO A 351 13.31 20.50 -25.41
C PRO A 351 13.16 19.02 -25.07
N SER A 352 13.91 18.15 -25.74
CA SER A 352 13.89 16.71 -25.45
C SER A 352 14.22 16.45 -23.97
N ARG A 353 13.35 15.71 -23.27
CA ARG A 353 13.50 15.38 -21.85
C ARG A 353 13.56 13.87 -21.64
N SER A 354 14.42 13.43 -20.73
CA SER A 354 14.43 12.04 -20.26
C SER A 354 13.18 11.74 -19.42
N PRO A 355 12.76 10.46 -19.29
CA PRO A 355 11.70 10.06 -18.36
C PRO A 355 11.89 10.57 -16.93
N ASP A 356 13.13 10.56 -16.46
CA ASP A 356 13.54 10.96 -15.12
C ASP A 356 13.38 12.47 -14.88
N TYR A 357 13.32 13.27 -15.94
CA TYR A 357 13.19 14.71 -15.85
C TYR A 357 11.96 15.14 -15.05
N PHE A 358 10.84 14.43 -15.21
CA PHE A 358 9.57 14.75 -14.53
C PHE A 358 9.40 14.04 -13.17
N ALA A 359 10.42 13.32 -12.69
CA ALA A 359 10.33 12.55 -11.47
C ALA A 359 10.20 13.45 -10.23
N TRP A 360 9.25 13.11 -9.36
CA TRP A 360 9.06 13.78 -8.08
C TRP A 360 10.28 13.58 -7.17
N LYS A 361 10.79 14.65 -6.56
CA LYS A 361 11.88 14.59 -5.60
C LYS A 361 11.33 14.67 -4.20
N LYS A 362 11.67 13.70 -3.37
CA LYS A 362 11.24 13.69 -1.97
C LYS A 362 11.93 14.80 -1.17
N VAL A 363 11.15 15.57 -0.41
CA VAL A 363 11.63 16.68 0.43
C VAL A 363 11.47 16.37 1.91
N SER A 364 10.40 15.68 2.29
CA SER A 364 10.17 15.20 3.66
C SER A 364 9.50 13.83 3.64
N ALA A 365 9.20 13.27 4.83
CA ALA A 365 8.48 12.00 4.94
C ALA A 365 7.11 12.01 4.24
N ASN A 366 6.48 13.19 4.15
CA ASN A 366 5.13 13.37 3.64
C ASN A 366 5.01 14.39 2.50
N LYS A 367 6.14 14.82 1.91
CA LYS A 367 6.18 15.84 0.86
C LYS A 367 7.19 15.49 -0.23
N TRP A 368 6.77 15.68 -1.47
CA TRP A 368 7.60 15.66 -2.67
C TRP A 368 7.42 16.97 -3.43
N GLU A 369 8.47 17.38 -4.12
CA GLU A 369 8.50 18.57 -4.95
C GLU A 369 9.09 18.23 -6.32
N TRP A 370 8.62 18.95 -7.32
CA TRP A 370 9.27 18.99 -8.61
C TRP A 370 9.48 20.45 -9.00
N LYS A 371 10.71 20.77 -9.41
CA LYS A 371 11.14 22.13 -9.73
C LYS A 371 11.79 22.15 -11.10
N ASN A 372 11.41 23.13 -11.91
CA ASN A 372 12.10 23.45 -13.16
C ASN A 372 12.31 24.95 -13.26
N LYS A 373 13.50 25.36 -13.67
CA LYS A 373 13.83 26.76 -13.93
C LYS A 373 14.61 26.83 -15.22
N ASP A 374 14.28 27.80 -16.06
CA ASP A 374 15.02 28.10 -17.28
C ASP A 374 15.21 29.61 -17.39
N LYS A 375 16.33 30.02 -17.97
CA LYS A 375 16.68 31.42 -18.22
C LYS A 375 17.32 31.50 -19.60
N LYS A 376 16.87 32.49 -20.37
CA LYS A 376 17.47 32.83 -21.66
C LYS A 376 17.74 34.33 -21.67
N SER A 377 18.87 34.73 -22.23
CA SER A 377 19.18 36.13 -22.49
C SER A 377 19.92 36.26 -23.80
N GLY A 378 19.79 37.41 -24.44
CA GLY A 378 20.46 37.71 -25.68
C GLY A 378 20.65 39.21 -25.82
N HIS A 379 21.68 39.57 -26.56
CA HIS A 379 22.09 40.94 -26.79
C HIS A 379 22.62 41.06 -28.22
N ASP A 380 22.21 42.10 -28.93
CA ASP A 380 22.73 42.46 -30.25
C ASP A 380 22.88 43.98 -30.38
N GLU A 381 24.09 44.43 -30.72
CA GLU A 381 24.45 45.84 -30.89
C GLU A 381 24.09 46.41 -32.27
N GLY A 382 23.67 45.56 -33.22
CA GLY A 382 23.24 45.97 -34.55
C GLY A 382 24.17 46.98 -35.24
N ILE A 383 23.55 47.97 -35.90
CA ILE A 383 24.24 49.16 -36.40
C ILE A 383 23.69 50.35 -35.63
N TRP A 384 24.58 51.16 -35.06
CA TRP A 384 24.22 52.37 -34.32
C TRP A 384 23.14 53.19 -35.06
N PRO A 385 22.09 53.67 -34.36
CA PRO A 385 21.88 53.68 -32.91
C PRO A 385 21.14 52.46 -32.35
N VAL A 386 21.00 51.37 -33.10
CA VAL A 386 20.08 50.27 -32.76
C VAL A 386 20.72 49.19 -31.90
N ARG A 387 20.19 48.97 -30.69
CA ARG A 387 20.58 47.91 -29.75
C ARG A 387 19.35 47.15 -29.26
N LEU A 388 19.45 45.84 -29.11
CA LEU A 388 18.40 44.99 -28.52
C LEU A 388 18.97 44.14 -27.38
N ASP A 389 18.38 44.26 -26.19
CA ASP A 389 18.60 43.38 -25.05
C ASP A 389 17.30 42.64 -24.74
N ALA A 390 17.33 41.31 -24.64
CA ALA A 390 16.15 40.55 -24.23
C ALA A 390 16.52 39.48 -23.21
N LYS A 391 15.59 39.22 -22.28
CA LYS A 391 15.69 38.13 -21.31
C LYS A 391 14.34 37.47 -21.11
N ALA A 392 14.35 36.16 -20.93
CA ALA A 392 13.18 35.37 -20.56
C ALA A 392 13.54 34.41 -19.43
N SER A 393 12.55 34.10 -18.60
CA SER A 393 12.69 33.14 -17.51
C SER A 393 11.42 32.32 -17.37
N SER A 394 11.57 31.02 -17.11
CA SER A 394 10.49 30.17 -16.63
C SER A 394 10.81 29.58 -15.26
N ASP A 395 9.77 29.36 -14.48
CA ASP A 395 9.86 28.77 -13.13
C ASP A 395 8.61 27.93 -12.88
N THR A 396 8.80 26.65 -12.59
CA THR A 396 7.74 25.75 -12.14
C THR A 396 8.11 25.15 -10.80
N LEU A 397 7.16 25.20 -9.87
CA LEU A 397 7.14 24.45 -8.63
C LEU A 397 5.83 23.68 -8.56
N ASN A 398 5.92 22.36 -8.53
CA ASN A 398 4.81 21.50 -8.17
C ASN A 398 5.11 20.81 -6.85
N GLU A 399 4.09 20.64 -6.02
CA GLU A 399 4.17 19.99 -4.72
C GLU A 399 3.13 18.87 -4.62
N LEU A 400 3.55 17.80 -3.96
CA LEU A 400 2.73 16.66 -3.61
C LEU A 400 2.92 16.40 -2.12
N ARG A 401 1.84 16.30 -1.35
CA ARG A 401 1.92 15.96 0.08
C ARG A 401 0.73 15.15 0.57
N PHE A 402 0.87 14.53 1.73
CA PHE A 402 -0.25 13.93 2.47
C PHE A 402 -0.17 14.32 3.95
N ASP A 403 -1.31 14.21 4.62
CA ASP A 403 -1.40 14.42 6.07
C ASP A 403 -1.52 13.06 6.79
N PRO A 404 -0.64 12.73 7.74
CA PRO A 404 -0.78 11.53 8.55
C PRO A 404 -2.15 11.45 9.26
N GLY A 405 -2.77 10.29 9.19
CA GLY A 405 -4.12 10.04 9.69
C GLY A 405 -5.25 10.55 8.78
N SER A 406 -4.92 11.07 7.60
CA SER A 406 -5.86 11.43 6.54
C SER A 406 -5.83 10.39 5.42
N ASN A 407 -6.90 10.36 4.63
CA ASN A 407 -7.00 9.60 3.38
C ASN A 407 -6.73 10.47 2.13
N LYS A 408 -6.23 11.69 2.34
CA LYS A 408 -6.05 12.71 1.30
C LYS A 408 -4.61 12.86 0.86
N ILE A 409 -4.46 13.08 -0.44
CA ILE A 409 -3.23 13.50 -1.10
C ILE A 409 -3.49 14.89 -1.69
N HIS A 410 -2.67 15.86 -1.34
CA HIS A 410 -2.74 17.22 -1.86
C HIS A 410 -1.73 17.37 -2.99
N LEU A 411 -2.20 17.85 -4.14
CA LEU A 411 -1.34 18.29 -5.23
C LEU A 411 -1.60 19.76 -5.50
N GLU A 412 -0.54 20.53 -5.62
CA GLU A 412 -0.61 21.93 -6.01
C GLU A 412 0.60 22.31 -6.83
N GLY A 413 0.49 23.38 -7.62
CA GLY A 413 1.62 23.85 -8.39
C GLY A 413 1.43 25.23 -8.97
N CYS A 414 2.57 25.80 -9.36
CA CYS A 414 2.68 27.11 -9.96
C CYS A 414 3.72 27.05 -11.09
N SER A 415 3.33 27.47 -12.29
CA SER A 415 4.22 27.59 -13.45
C SER A 415 4.17 29.01 -13.98
N LYS A 416 5.34 29.61 -14.21
CA LYS A 416 5.50 31.00 -14.60
C LYS A 416 6.37 31.10 -15.84
N VAL A 417 6.02 32.03 -16.72
CA VAL A 417 6.89 32.51 -17.81
C VAL A 417 6.92 34.02 -17.74
N TRP A 418 8.11 34.61 -17.87
CA TRP A 418 8.33 36.04 -17.90
C TRP A 418 9.31 36.39 -19.02
N ALA A 419 9.08 37.49 -19.72
CA ALA A 419 10.01 38.05 -20.68
C ALA A 419 10.10 39.57 -20.56
N GLU A 420 11.26 40.10 -20.92
CA GLU A 420 11.55 41.53 -20.99
C GLU A 420 12.45 41.77 -22.20
N MET A 421 12.13 42.80 -22.97
CA MET A 421 12.85 43.23 -24.16
C MET A 421 13.06 44.73 -24.07
N LYS A 422 14.31 45.17 -24.20
CA LYS A 422 14.71 46.57 -24.27
C LYS A 422 15.32 46.83 -25.63
N ARG A 423 14.69 47.71 -26.38
CA ARG A 423 15.18 48.19 -27.65
C ARG A 423 15.62 49.63 -27.48
N SER A 424 16.86 49.93 -27.83
CA SER A 424 17.34 51.30 -27.97
C SER A 424 17.47 51.58 -29.46
N ASP A 425 16.61 52.42 -30.01
CA ASP A 425 16.75 52.96 -31.36
C ASP A 425 16.74 54.51 -31.29
N PHE A 426 16.07 55.21 -32.20
CA PHE A 426 15.77 56.63 -32.02
C PHE A 426 14.79 56.91 -30.87
N GLN A 427 14.18 55.85 -30.31
CA GLN A 427 13.36 55.79 -29.11
C GLN A 427 13.77 54.56 -28.28
N ASN A 428 13.70 54.69 -26.95
CA ASN A 428 13.86 53.55 -26.06
C ASN A 428 12.50 52.89 -25.85
N ILE A 429 12.35 51.64 -26.28
CA ILE A 429 11.16 50.83 -26.06
C ILE A 429 11.49 49.71 -25.07
N GLU A 430 10.70 49.60 -24.01
CA GLU A 430 10.74 48.48 -23.08
C GLU A 430 9.41 47.73 -23.14
N GLU A 431 9.45 46.47 -23.56
CA GLU A 431 8.32 45.56 -23.48
C GLU A 431 8.60 44.53 -22.40
N LYS A 432 7.62 44.25 -21.55
CA LYS A 432 7.74 43.24 -20.52
C LYS A 432 6.39 42.67 -20.15
N GLY A 433 6.41 41.42 -19.74
CA GLY A 433 5.20 40.73 -19.34
C GLY A 433 5.47 39.30 -18.98
N GLY A 434 4.51 38.71 -18.29
CA GLY A 434 4.53 37.29 -18.00
C GLY A 434 3.15 36.75 -17.71
N VAL A 435 3.12 35.46 -17.46
CA VAL A 435 1.92 34.73 -17.07
C VAL A 435 2.30 33.70 -16.02
N ALA A 436 1.41 33.48 -15.05
CA ALA A 436 1.48 32.40 -14.09
C ALA A 436 0.23 31.52 -14.20
N ILE A 437 0.39 30.21 -14.10
CA ILE A 437 -0.67 29.23 -13.92
C ILE A 437 -0.53 28.65 -12.53
N ASN A 438 -1.57 28.78 -11.72
CA ASN A 438 -1.67 28.14 -10.41
C ASN A 438 -2.72 27.04 -10.47
N TRP A 439 -2.51 25.95 -9.73
CA TRP A 439 -3.47 24.87 -9.64
C TRP A 439 -3.36 24.15 -8.30
N ALA A 440 -4.48 23.60 -7.82
CA ALA A 440 -4.52 22.77 -6.62
C ALA A 440 -5.68 21.76 -6.70
N LEU A 441 -5.46 20.53 -6.25
CA LEU A 441 -6.48 19.49 -6.16
C LEU A 441 -6.16 18.48 -5.05
N ASP A 442 -7.22 17.88 -4.53
CA ASP A 442 -7.14 16.78 -3.57
C ASP A 442 -7.48 15.45 -4.26
N ILE A 443 -6.71 14.41 -3.96
CA ILE A 443 -7.08 13.02 -4.26
C ILE A 443 -7.45 12.33 -2.95
N THR A 444 -8.60 11.65 -2.90
CA THR A 444 -9.01 10.84 -1.75
C THR A 444 -8.86 9.35 -2.05
N ILE A 445 -8.53 8.58 -1.01
CA ILE A 445 -8.59 7.12 -1.05
C ILE A 445 -9.88 6.68 -0.37
N ASP A 446 -10.74 6.02 -1.13
CA ASP A 446 -12.03 5.51 -0.67
C ASP A 446 -12.08 4.00 -0.81
N SER A 447 -12.84 3.35 0.06
CA SER A 447 -13.18 1.93 -0.07
C SER A 447 -14.28 1.72 -1.10
N VAL A 448 -14.16 0.67 -1.93
CA VAL A 448 -15.28 0.21 -2.76
C VAL A 448 -16.05 -0.90 -2.07
N SER A 449 -17.36 -0.99 -2.35
CA SER A 449 -18.30 -1.91 -1.73
C SER A 449 -17.97 -3.40 -1.92
N GLU A 450 -17.01 -3.74 -2.77
CA GLU A 450 -16.54 -5.11 -3.06
C GLU A 450 -15.15 -5.44 -2.48
N GLY A 451 -14.61 -4.62 -1.57
CA GLY A 451 -13.37 -4.93 -0.85
C GLY A 451 -12.09 -4.51 -1.57
N GLY A 452 -12.13 -3.42 -2.33
CA GLY A 452 -10.97 -2.78 -2.96
C GLY A 452 -10.79 -1.33 -2.52
N LEU A 453 -9.75 -0.69 -3.03
CA LEU A 453 -9.51 0.75 -2.86
C LEU A 453 -9.74 1.48 -4.18
N LYS A 454 -10.19 2.73 -4.08
CA LYS A 454 -10.35 3.62 -5.21
C LYS A 454 -9.71 4.96 -4.89
N LEU A 455 -8.91 5.48 -5.81
CA LEU A 455 -8.48 6.87 -5.80
C LEU A 455 -9.52 7.71 -6.55
N ASN A 456 -10.00 8.77 -5.90
CA ASN A 456 -10.88 9.75 -6.52
C ASN A 456 -10.15 11.09 -6.59
N MET A 457 -9.97 11.61 -7.80
CA MET A 457 -9.59 13.00 -7.96
C MET A 457 -10.83 13.85 -7.67
N ASN A 458 -10.77 14.73 -6.68
CA ASN A 458 -11.90 15.59 -6.31
C ASN A 458 -11.99 16.78 -7.27
N LEU A 459 -12.24 16.48 -8.55
CA LEU A 459 -12.31 17.48 -9.62
C LEU A 459 -13.60 18.31 -9.49
N PRO A 460 -13.55 19.62 -9.80
CA PRO A 460 -14.75 20.44 -9.97
C PRO A 460 -15.55 19.96 -11.20
N ALA A 461 -16.79 20.45 -11.34
CA ALA A 461 -17.69 20.07 -12.42
C ALA A 461 -17.08 20.25 -13.82
N ASN A 462 -16.27 21.30 -14.00
CA ASN A 462 -15.38 21.47 -15.13
C ASN A 462 -13.93 21.34 -14.65
N PRO A 463 -13.20 20.26 -15.00
CA PRO A 463 -11.81 20.03 -14.54
C PRO A 463 -10.85 21.19 -14.85
N LYS A 464 -11.16 22.03 -15.85
CA LYS A 464 -10.35 23.21 -16.18
C LYS A 464 -10.39 24.30 -15.11
N ASP A 465 -11.41 24.32 -14.27
CA ASP A 465 -11.57 25.31 -13.21
C ASP A 465 -10.52 25.17 -12.10
N ILE A 466 -9.77 24.06 -12.10
CA ILE A 466 -8.58 23.83 -11.24
C ILE A 466 -7.46 24.83 -11.55
N PHE A 467 -7.39 25.33 -12.79
CA PHE A 467 -6.32 26.19 -13.24
C PHE A 467 -6.70 27.67 -13.15
N HIS A 468 -5.80 28.47 -12.56
CA HIS A 468 -5.94 29.90 -12.43
C HIS A 468 -4.77 30.62 -13.09
N THR A 469 -5.05 31.23 -14.23
CA THR A 469 -4.07 31.99 -15.01
C THR A 469 -4.06 33.45 -14.57
N THR A 470 -2.88 34.01 -14.30
CA THR A 470 -2.71 35.40 -13.88
C THR A 470 -1.64 36.08 -14.72
N ALA A 471 -1.95 37.25 -15.27
CA ALA A 471 -0.97 38.11 -15.93
C ALA A 471 0.04 38.65 -14.90
N LEU A 472 1.32 38.59 -15.24
CA LEU A 472 2.40 39.15 -14.45
C LEU A 472 2.81 40.50 -15.04
N THR A 473 3.01 41.49 -14.16
CA THR A 473 3.48 42.84 -14.52
C THR A 473 4.90 43.13 -14.02
N LYS A 474 5.48 42.22 -13.23
CA LYS A 474 6.85 42.29 -12.69
C LYS A 474 7.53 40.93 -12.81
N PRO A 475 8.87 40.89 -12.96
CA PRO A 475 9.63 39.64 -12.90
C PRO A 475 9.41 38.97 -11.54
N PHE A 476 9.32 37.65 -11.53
CA PHE A 476 9.29 36.89 -10.28
C PHE A 476 10.69 36.83 -9.67
N ALA A 477 10.77 36.90 -8.34
CA ALA A 477 12.03 36.80 -7.62
C ALA A 477 12.67 35.44 -7.91
N THR A 478 13.85 35.46 -8.52
CA THR A 478 14.72 34.29 -8.56
C THR A 478 15.57 34.34 -7.29
N GLU A 479 15.43 33.35 -6.42
CA GLU A 479 16.40 33.13 -5.35
C GLU A 479 17.81 33.12 -5.97
N ALA A 480 18.76 33.75 -5.26
CA ALA A 480 20.07 34.14 -5.77
C ALA A 480 20.84 32.99 -6.46
N GLU A 481 21.60 33.38 -7.48
CA GLU A 481 22.27 32.53 -8.48
C GLU A 481 23.28 31.53 -7.90
N GLU A 482 23.06 30.23 -8.13
CA GLU A 482 24.14 29.26 -8.30
C GLU A 482 24.34 29.05 -9.81
N THR A 483 25.51 29.44 -10.31
CA THR A 483 25.95 29.30 -11.70
C THR A 483 26.21 27.82 -12.04
N GLN A 484 25.58 27.30 -13.09
CA GLN A 484 25.99 26.06 -13.75
C GLN A 484 26.21 26.31 -15.25
N ASP A 485 27.37 25.84 -15.73
CA ASP A 485 27.92 26.03 -17.06
C ASP A 485 27.11 25.37 -18.19
N GLU A 486 27.17 26.01 -19.35
CA GLU A 486 26.46 25.70 -20.60
C GLU A 486 27.04 24.46 -21.34
N ALA A 487 26.17 23.75 -22.07
CA ALA A 487 26.54 22.80 -23.11
C ALA A 487 25.83 23.13 -24.44
N GLU A 488 26.56 22.93 -25.54
CA GLU A 488 26.34 23.39 -26.93
C GLU A 488 25.07 22.91 -27.66
N PRO A 489 24.66 23.58 -28.77
CA PRO A 489 23.43 23.30 -29.51
C PRO A 489 23.62 22.30 -30.67
N ALA A 490 22.55 21.59 -31.02
CA ALA A 490 22.45 20.75 -32.23
C ALA A 490 21.67 21.45 -33.36
N GLU A 491 22.03 21.12 -34.60
CA GLU A 491 21.62 21.76 -35.86
C GLU A 491 20.17 21.49 -36.32
N ASN A 492 19.66 22.41 -37.15
CA ASN A 492 18.30 22.54 -37.69
C ASN A 492 18.03 21.69 -38.95
N GLU A 493 16.76 21.30 -39.15
CA GLU A 493 16.11 21.16 -40.47
C GLU A 493 14.65 21.72 -40.45
N PRO A 494 14.07 22.13 -41.59
CA PRO A 494 12.99 23.12 -41.65
C PRO A 494 11.56 22.56 -41.59
N ALA A 495 10.63 23.40 -41.14
CA ALA A 495 9.22 23.08 -40.90
C ALA A 495 8.27 23.41 -42.07
N GLU A 496 7.22 22.60 -42.24
CA GLU A 496 5.95 22.96 -42.89
C GLU A 496 4.79 23.10 -41.87
N SER A 497 4.12 24.26 -41.93
CA SER A 497 2.83 24.71 -41.38
C SER A 497 2.49 24.53 -39.86
N THR A 498 2.23 25.68 -39.23
CA THR A 498 2.08 25.96 -37.79
C THR A 498 0.63 26.13 -37.29
N PRO A 499 0.31 25.71 -36.06
CA PRO A 499 -0.51 26.48 -35.11
C PRO A 499 0.39 27.41 -34.27
N LYS A 500 -0.16 28.58 -33.89
CA LYS A 500 0.48 29.77 -33.29
C LYS A 500 1.68 29.50 -32.36
N THR A 501 2.89 29.57 -32.91
CA THR A 501 4.09 30.02 -32.19
C THR A 501 4.12 31.54 -32.30
N GLY A 502 4.49 32.26 -31.24
CA GLY A 502 4.62 33.72 -31.27
C GLY A 502 5.76 34.17 -32.18
N LYS A 503 5.55 34.15 -33.50
CA LYS A 503 6.49 34.64 -34.53
C LYS A 503 6.39 36.15 -34.75
N THR A 504 6.13 36.92 -33.69
CA THR A 504 6.11 38.40 -33.78
C THR A 504 6.91 38.96 -32.62
N GLY A 505 7.87 39.84 -32.91
CA GLY A 505 8.77 40.52 -31.97
C GLY A 505 8.13 41.44 -30.93
N LYS A 506 6.99 41.03 -30.35
CA LYS A 506 6.34 41.68 -29.21
C LYS A 506 6.12 40.70 -28.08
N ILE A 507 6.34 41.15 -26.85
CA ILE A 507 5.97 40.41 -25.64
C ILE A 507 4.48 40.67 -25.38
N SER A 508 3.63 39.70 -25.75
CA SER A 508 2.18 39.78 -25.61
C SER A 508 1.70 38.96 -24.42
N VAL A 509 1.35 39.63 -23.31
CA VAL A 509 0.75 38.99 -22.13
C VAL A 509 -0.56 38.27 -22.47
N HIS A 510 -1.31 38.80 -23.43
CA HIS A 510 -2.53 38.16 -23.92
C HIS A 510 -2.22 36.79 -24.54
N ASP A 511 -1.23 36.71 -25.44
CA ASP A 511 -0.88 35.46 -26.12
C ASP A 511 -0.26 34.45 -25.13
N MET A 512 0.52 34.94 -24.17
CA MET A 512 1.03 34.11 -23.07
C MET A 512 -0.11 33.53 -22.22
N THR A 513 -1.14 34.34 -21.95
CA THR A 513 -2.35 33.92 -21.23
C THR A 513 -3.17 32.92 -22.03
N GLU A 514 -3.31 33.12 -23.34
CA GLU A 514 -4.01 32.19 -24.24
C GLU A 514 -3.28 30.83 -24.30
N ALA A 515 -1.96 30.83 -24.43
CA ALA A 515 -1.13 29.62 -24.41
C ALA A 515 -1.20 28.87 -23.07
N ALA A 516 -1.20 29.61 -21.95
CA ALA A 516 -1.36 29.05 -20.62
C ALA A 516 -2.73 28.36 -20.45
N ASN A 517 -3.81 29.01 -20.89
CA ASN A 517 -5.16 28.47 -20.83
C ASN A 517 -5.34 27.24 -21.74
N ASP A 518 -4.72 27.23 -22.93
CA ASP A 518 -4.75 26.10 -23.85
C ASP A 518 -4.00 24.87 -23.28
N ALA A 519 -2.84 25.07 -22.65
CA ALA A 519 -2.12 23.99 -22.00
C ALA A 519 -2.90 23.38 -20.83
N ALA A 520 -3.49 24.23 -19.97
CA ALA A 520 -4.37 23.80 -18.89
C ALA A 520 -5.55 22.95 -19.40
N ALA A 521 -6.08 23.29 -20.59
CA ALA A 521 -7.16 22.56 -21.23
C ALA A 521 -6.77 21.18 -21.80
N LYS A 522 -5.48 20.90 -21.99
CA LYS A 522 -4.95 19.66 -22.59
C LYS A 522 -4.69 18.53 -21.59
N LEU A 523 -4.72 18.81 -20.29
CA LEU A 523 -4.54 17.76 -19.28
C LEU A 523 -5.71 16.77 -19.33
N ASP A 524 -5.43 15.52 -19.68
CA ASP A 524 -6.44 14.45 -19.72
C ASP A 524 -6.68 13.86 -18.31
N PHE A 525 -7.40 14.61 -17.49
CA PHE A 525 -7.81 14.17 -16.16
C PHE A 525 -8.58 12.85 -16.17
N LYS A 526 -9.31 12.54 -17.26
CA LYS A 526 -10.11 11.32 -17.36
C LYS A 526 -9.22 10.09 -17.46
N SER A 527 -8.18 10.13 -18.30
CA SER A 527 -7.20 9.04 -18.40
C SER A 527 -6.44 8.85 -17.09
N VAL A 528 -5.97 9.92 -16.45
CA VAL A 528 -5.25 9.79 -15.17
C VAL A 528 -6.18 9.24 -14.08
N THR A 529 -7.41 9.73 -13.98
CA THR A 529 -8.40 9.22 -13.02
C THR A 529 -8.74 7.75 -13.29
N SER A 530 -9.02 7.38 -14.54
CA SER A 530 -9.34 6.00 -14.90
C SER A 530 -8.17 5.05 -14.60
N ASN A 531 -6.94 5.45 -14.92
CA ASN A 531 -5.76 4.62 -14.66
C ASN A 531 -5.51 4.42 -13.16
N LEU A 532 -5.64 5.48 -12.36
CA LEU A 532 -5.55 5.39 -10.89
C LEU A 532 -6.66 4.53 -10.29
N GLN A 533 -7.88 4.67 -10.80
CA GLN A 533 -9.04 3.89 -10.37
C GLN A 533 -8.85 2.41 -10.71
N THR A 534 -8.62 2.06 -11.99
CA THR A 534 -8.51 0.67 -12.45
C THR A 534 -7.36 -0.09 -11.78
N ALA A 535 -6.23 0.58 -11.53
CA ALA A 535 -5.07 -0.05 -10.92
C ALA A 535 -5.27 -0.42 -9.43
N LEU A 536 -6.09 0.34 -8.71
CA LEU A 536 -6.40 0.07 -7.30
C LEU A 536 -7.68 -0.74 -7.10
N GLU A 537 -8.67 -0.64 -7.99
CA GLU A 537 -9.87 -1.49 -7.97
C GLU A 537 -9.53 -2.98 -8.01
N ASN A 538 -8.41 -3.31 -8.67
CA ASN A 538 -7.85 -4.65 -8.82
C ASN A 538 -6.58 -4.87 -7.97
N SER A 539 -6.22 -3.93 -7.09
CA SER A 539 -5.11 -4.14 -6.15
C SER A 539 -5.54 -5.13 -5.05
N ALA A 540 -4.58 -5.98 -4.65
CA ALA A 540 -4.73 -7.21 -3.86
C ALA A 540 -5.95 -7.27 -2.89
N ARG A 541 -6.90 -8.18 -3.18
CA ARG A 541 -7.97 -8.58 -2.24
C ARG A 541 -7.49 -9.77 -1.41
N PHE A 542 -7.65 -9.70 -0.10
CA PHE A 542 -7.25 -10.75 0.85
C PHE A 542 -8.48 -11.50 1.40
N VAL A 543 -8.39 -12.84 1.55
CA VAL A 543 -9.51 -13.69 2.01
C VAL A 543 -9.14 -14.44 3.29
N LEU A 544 -9.96 -14.33 4.33
CA LEU A 544 -9.77 -15.03 5.61
C LEU A 544 -10.40 -16.44 5.61
N PRO A 545 -10.03 -17.33 6.56
CA PRO A 545 -10.59 -18.70 6.60
C PRO A 545 -12.10 -18.69 6.86
N GLY A 546 -12.77 -19.79 6.52
CA GLY A 546 -14.22 -19.92 6.66
C GLY A 546 -15.03 -19.23 5.56
N GLY A 547 -14.37 -18.68 4.53
CA GLY A 547 -15.00 -18.03 3.38
C GLY A 547 -15.47 -16.60 3.64
N ARG A 548 -14.95 -15.97 4.70
CA ARG A 548 -15.24 -14.58 5.02
C ARG A 548 -14.28 -13.66 4.30
N GLN A 549 -14.85 -12.72 3.55
CA GLN A 549 -14.11 -11.69 2.84
C GLN A 549 -13.93 -10.47 3.74
N PHE A 550 -12.70 -9.97 3.81
CA PHE A 550 -12.46 -8.65 4.37
C PHE A 550 -12.89 -7.57 3.37
N PHE A 551 -13.52 -6.54 3.90
CA PHE A 551 -13.81 -5.29 3.22
C PHE A 551 -12.85 -4.25 3.75
N TYR A 552 -12.25 -3.51 2.84
CA TYR A 552 -11.40 -2.39 3.15
C TYR A 552 -12.25 -1.19 3.52
N ASN A 553 -11.81 -0.45 4.54
CA ASN A 553 -12.45 0.78 4.98
C ASN A 553 -11.38 1.71 5.58
N ASN A 554 -11.71 2.99 5.73
CA ASN A 554 -10.94 3.97 6.51
C ASN A 554 -9.44 3.96 6.17
N ALA A 555 -9.11 3.98 4.87
CA ALA A 555 -7.73 4.07 4.42
C ALA A 555 -7.11 5.38 4.92
N VAL A 556 -5.94 5.32 5.55
CA VAL A 556 -5.23 6.50 6.05
C VAL A 556 -3.72 6.35 5.89
N PHE A 557 -3.00 7.45 5.74
CA PHE A 557 -1.55 7.45 5.74
C PHE A 557 -0.99 7.42 7.17
N GLY A 558 0.00 6.56 7.43
CA GLY A 558 0.80 6.60 8.66
C GLY A 558 1.83 7.73 8.65
N ASN A 559 2.50 7.93 9.78
CA ASN A 559 3.56 8.95 9.95
C ASN A 559 4.74 8.74 8.99
N ASN A 560 4.94 7.51 8.52
CA ASN A 560 6.03 7.12 7.63
C ASN A 560 5.64 7.10 6.14
N GLY A 561 4.37 7.42 5.82
CA GLY A 561 3.81 7.35 4.47
C GLY A 561 3.31 5.98 4.04
N ASP A 562 3.37 4.98 4.93
CA ASP A 562 2.71 3.69 4.75
C ASP A 562 1.18 3.89 4.68
N LEU A 563 0.50 3.19 3.77
CA LEU A 563 -0.96 3.23 3.65
C LEU A 563 -1.58 2.16 4.55
N LEU A 564 -2.33 2.59 5.56
CA LEU A 564 -3.03 1.73 6.52
C LEU A 564 -4.51 1.66 6.17
N VAL A 565 -5.03 0.44 5.99
CA VAL A 565 -6.41 0.21 5.55
C VAL A 565 -7.07 -0.75 6.53
N GLU A 566 -8.17 -0.32 7.15
CA GLU A 566 -8.92 -1.19 8.06
C GLU A 566 -9.58 -2.34 7.29
N ALA A 567 -9.51 -3.54 7.84
CA ALA A 567 -10.15 -4.74 7.29
C ALA A 567 -11.30 -5.19 8.22
N LYS A 568 -12.52 -5.31 7.68
CA LYS A 568 -13.74 -5.76 8.40
C LYS A 568 -14.46 -6.87 7.67
N TYR A 569 -15.14 -7.76 8.39
CA TYR A 569 -16.00 -8.76 7.74
C TYR A 569 -17.17 -8.11 7.01
N LYS A 570 -17.63 -8.72 5.90
CA LYS A 570 -18.95 -8.42 5.34
C LYS A 570 -20.00 -8.68 6.42
N SER A 571 -20.79 -7.66 6.75
CA SER A 571 -22.01 -7.81 7.55
C SER A 571 -23.07 -8.57 6.77
#